data_AF-A0A7C0UAR6-F1
#
_entry.id   AF-A0A7C0UAR6-F1
#
_cell.length_a   1.000
_cell.length_b   1.000
_cell.length_c   1.000
_cell.angle_alpha   90.00
_cell.angle_beta   90.00
_cell.angle_gamma   90.00
#
_symmetry.space_group_name_H-M   'P 1'
#
loop_
_entity.id
_entity.type
_entity.pdbx_description
1 polymer ?
#
loop_
_entity_poly.entity_id
_entity_poly.type
_entity_poly.pdbx_seq_one_letter_code
_entity_poly.pdbx_strand_id
1 'polypeptide(L)' 'MKRVSGSHYIYVKEGMPVRLSVPIHGNKPLKIGFLKHFMKVAGIRENEL' A
#
# COMPACT_ATOMS: atom_id res chain seq x y z
N MET A 1 -3.87 10.83 0.83
CA MET A 1 -4.26 9.96 -0.30
C MET A 1 -4.28 10.80 -1.56
N LYS A 2 -3.51 10.46 -2.61
CA LYS A 2 -3.40 11.36 -3.78
C LYS A 2 -4.44 11.09 -4.86
N ARG A 3 -4.89 9.84 -5.07
CA ARG A 3 -5.90 9.48 -6.10
C ARG A 3 -6.38 8.01 -5.97
N VAL A 4 -7.65 7.74 -6.31
CA VAL A 4 -8.14 6.40 -6.71
C VAL A 4 -8.14 6.32 -8.22
N SER A 5 -7.60 5.25 -8.79
CA SER A 5 -7.68 4.99 -10.24
C SER A 5 -8.19 3.58 -10.47
N GLY A 6 -9.49 3.44 -10.74
CA GLY A 6 -10.13 2.14 -10.90
C GLY A 6 -9.95 1.26 -9.65
N SER A 7 -9.38 0.08 -9.83
CA SER A 7 -9.15 -0.93 -8.78
C SER A 7 -7.89 -0.70 -7.94
N HIS A 8 -7.32 0.52 -7.90
CA HIS A 8 -6.10 0.81 -7.15
C HIS A 8 -6.16 2.11 -6.33
N TYR A 9 -5.61 2.04 -5.12
CA TYR A 9 -5.23 3.20 -4.31
C TYR A 9 -3.78 3.58 -4.56
N ILE A 10 -3.54 4.88 -4.70
CA ILE A 10 -2.20 5.42 -4.87
C ILE A 10 -1.82 6.26 -3.65
N TYR A 11 -0.78 5.80 -2.94
CA TYR A 11 -0.20 6.47 -1.79
C TYR A 11 1.15 7.11 -2.15
N VAL A 12 1.35 8.30 -1.61
CA VAL A 12 2.63 9.01 -1.64
C VAL A 12 2.86 9.60 -0.25
N LYS A 13 4.11 9.73 0.14
CA LYS A 13 4.53 10.37 1.39
C LYS A 13 5.66 11.35 1.08
N GLU A 14 5.60 12.54 1.64
CA GLU A 14 6.66 13.52 1.50
C GLU A 14 7.98 12.98 2.09
N GLY A 15 9.09 13.28 1.44
CA GLY A 15 10.40 12.72 1.80
C GLY A 15 10.59 11.24 1.45
N MET A 16 9.58 10.59 0.86
CA MET A 16 9.67 9.20 0.43
C MET A 16 9.59 9.12 -1.11
N PRO A 17 10.63 8.61 -1.81
CA PRO A 17 10.67 8.64 -3.27
C PRO A 17 9.73 7.62 -3.92
N VAL A 18 9.15 6.71 -3.14
CA VAL A 18 8.31 5.63 -3.64
C VAL A 18 6.84 6.04 -3.69
N ARG A 19 6.21 5.77 -4.83
CA ARG A 19 4.76 5.82 -5.00
C ARG A 19 4.19 4.40 -4.90
N LEU A 20 3.32 4.18 -3.92
CA LEU A 20 2.73 2.88 -3.65
C LEU A 20 1.37 2.75 -4.34
N SER A 21 1.22 1.77 -5.22
CA SER A 21 -0.04 1.40 -5.85
C SER A 21 -0.58 0.12 -5.19
N VAL A 22 -1.69 0.24 -4.45
CA VAL A 22 -2.28 -0.86 -3.68
C VAL A 22 -3.59 -1.31 -4.35
N PRO A 23 -3.72 -2.60 -4.71
CA PRO A 23 -4.93 -3.10 -5.33
C PRO A 23 -6.09 -3.20 -4.33
N ILE A 24 -7.31 -2.85 -4.76
CA ILE A 24 -8.53 -2.77 -3.92
C ILE A 24 -9.65 -3.68 -4.44
N HIS A 25 -9.33 -4.92 -4.79
CA HIS A 25 -10.29 -5.89 -5.33
C HIS A 25 -11.40 -6.22 -4.33
N GLY A 26 -12.57 -5.59 -4.49
CA GLY A 26 -13.79 -5.90 -3.74
C GLY A 26 -13.67 -5.72 -2.22
N ASN A 27 -12.78 -4.82 -1.77
CA ASN A 27 -12.48 -4.59 -0.35
C ASN A 27 -12.08 -5.87 0.42
N LYS A 28 -11.51 -6.86 -0.27
CA LYS A 28 -11.05 -8.11 0.33
C LYS A 28 -9.65 -7.93 0.93
N PRO A 29 -9.29 -8.71 1.97
CA PRO A 29 -7.94 -8.70 2.52
C PRO A 29 -6.88 -8.97 1.45
N LEU A 30 -5.75 -8.27 1.54
CA LEU A 30 -4.57 -8.56 0.73
C LEU A 30 -4.00 -9.92 1.12
N LYS A 31 -3.48 -10.66 0.14
CA LYS A 31 -2.67 -11.86 0.43
C LYS A 31 -1.45 -11.45 1.25
N ILE A 32 -1.02 -12.31 2.17
CA ILE A 32 0.08 -12.03 3.10
C ILE A 32 1.37 -11.59 2.42
N GLY A 33 1.70 -12.13 1.24
CA GLY A 33 2.87 -11.71 0.47
C GLY A 33 2.79 -10.26 -0.02
N PHE A 34 1.61 -9.81 -0.46
CA PHE A 34 1.40 -8.41 -0.85
C PHE A 34 1.47 -7.48 0.36
N LEU A 35 0.86 -7.87 1.48
CA LEU A 35 0.93 -7.10 2.72
C LEU A 35 2.39 -6.91 3.15
N LYS A 36 3.17 -7.99 3.26
CA LYS A 36 4.60 -7.93 3.64
C LYS A 36 5.43 -7.11 2.66
N HIS A 37 5.17 -7.23 1.36
CA HIS A 37 5.83 -6.41 0.35
C HIS A 37 5.57 -4.92 0.56
N PHE A 38 4.30 -4.53 0.73
CA PHE A 38 3.95 -3.13 0.95
C PHE A 38 4.49 -2.58 2.26
N MET A 39 4.45 -3.36 3.34
CA MET A 39 5.06 -3.00 4.62
C MET A 39 6.56 -2.73 4.48
N LYS A 40 7.30 -3.62 3.81
CA LYS A 40 8.73 -3.45 3.57
C LYS A 40 9.02 -2.17 2.79
N VAL A 41 8.26 -1.92 1.73
CA VAL A 41 8.43 -0.72 0.91
C VAL A 41 8.06 0.54 1.70
N ALA A 42 7.03 0.48 2.53
CA ALA A 42 6.58 1.59 3.38
C ALA A 42 7.45 1.82 4.62
N GLY A 43 8.35 0.89 4.95
CA GLY A 43 9.14 0.92 6.19
C GLY A 43 8.29 0.70 7.45
N ILE A 44 7.17 -0.02 7.34
CA ILE A 44 6.23 -0.30 8.44
C ILE A 44 6.52 -1.70 9.01
N ARG A 45 6.58 -1.83 10.33
CA ARG A 45 6.73 -3.12 11.01
C ARG A 45 5.37 -3.73 11.33
N GLU A 46 5.35 -5.04 11.58
CA GLU A 46 4.10 -5.78 11.85
C GLU A 46 3.40 -5.34 13.13
N ASN A 47 4.14 -4.85 14.13
CA ASN A 47 3.59 -4.30 15.37
C ASN A 47 3.08 -2.84 15.24
N GLU A 48 3.16 -2.26 14.04
CA GLU A 48 2.68 -0.91 13.72
C GLU A 48 1.46 -0.94 12.79
N LEU A 49 0.98 -2.14 12.43
CA LEU A 49 -0.30 -2.37 11.76
C LEU A 49 -1.46 -2.31 12.75
#